data_AF-A0A821W773-F1
#
_entry.id   AF-A0A821W773-F1
#
_cell.length_a   1.000
_cell.length_b   1.000
_cell.length_c   1.000
_cell.angle_alpha   90.00
_cell.angle_beta   90.00
_cell.angle_gamma   90.00
#
_symmetry.space_group_name_H-M   'P 1'
#
loop_
_entity.id
_entity.type
_entity.pdbx_description
1 polymer ?
#
loop_
_entity_poly.entity_id
_entity_poly.type
_entity_poly.pdbx_seq_one_letter_code
_entity_poly.pdbx_strand_id
1 'polypeptide(L)'
;GVVVDVHPLIINQDLIYVEQWTSNELDISTLSSPDRTIACSNDSWPALTSNNHFLLIDQYPNLCLFDKQLTLLKEYPWEHDRISDMCWSSILNSFIIITNKNGVFLMNENLTTIECIQSIEKKQWLSCTCSNSTLFLTTSESGSSIFQFNLLSSFSFMKQWKPP
;
A
#
# COMPACT_ATOMS: atom_id res chain seq x y z
N GLY A 1 -13.80 -51.69 9.10
CA GLY A 1 -14.00 -50.23 9.05
C GLY A 1 -13.31 -49.62 10.24
N VAL A 2 -12.52 -48.57 10.04
CA VAL A 2 -11.84 -47.88 11.15
C VAL A 2 -12.88 -47.04 11.89
N VAL A 3 -13.06 -47.29 13.18
CA VAL A 3 -13.91 -46.48 14.05
C VAL A 3 -13.15 -45.19 14.33
N VAL A 4 -13.65 -44.07 13.82
CA VAL A 4 -13.13 -42.75 14.14
C VAL A 4 -13.81 -42.30 15.41
N ASP A 5 -13.01 -42.21 16.46
CA ASP A 5 -13.47 -41.75 17.77
C ASP A 5 -13.46 -40.22 17.80
N VAL A 6 -14.64 -39.61 17.90
CA VAL A 6 -14.82 -38.15 17.84
C VAL A 6 -15.21 -37.67 19.22
N HIS A 7 -14.30 -36.94 19.86
CA HIS A 7 -14.54 -36.31 21.15
C HIS A 7 -14.88 -34.83 20.97
N PRO A 8 -15.81 -34.26 21.77
CA PRO A 8 -16.11 -32.85 21.74
C PRO A 8 -14.89 -32.03 22.19
N LEU A 9 -14.52 -31.02 21.39
CA LEU A 9 -13.52 -30.04 21.80
C LEU A 9 -14.12 -29.14 22.88
N ILE A 10 -13.71 -29.36 24.13
CA ILE A 10 -14.07 -28.49 25.25
C ILE A 10 -13.11 -27.30 25.26
N ILE A 11 -13.55 -26.16 24.72
CA ILE A 11 -12.81 -24.91 24.81
C ILE A 11 -13.04 -24.32 26.20
N ASN A 12 -12.08 -24.52 27.10
CA ASN A 12 -12.07 -23.87 28.41
C ASN A 12 -11.60 -22.41 28.24
N GLN A 13 -12.25 -21.47 28.94
CA GLN A 13 -11.82 -20.07 29.00
C GLN A 13 -10.40 -19.93 29.57
N ASP A 14 -9.94 -20.88 30.38
CA ASP A 14 -8.56 -20.94 30.90
C ASP A 14 -7.52 -21.28 29.82
N LEU A 15 -7.94 -21.76 28.63
CA LEU A 15 -7.07 -22.06 27.50
C LEU A 15 -6.94 -20.88 26.52
N ILE A 16 -7.68 -19.79 26.76
CA ILE A 16 -7.64 -18.57 25.95
C ILE A 16 -6.90 -17.50 26.75
N TYR A 17 -5.59 -17.42 26.57
CA TYR A 17 -4.83 -16.24 26.99
C TYR A 17 -4.73 -15.28 25.81
N VAL A 18 -5.37 -14.12 25.92
CA VAL A 18 -5.06 -13.00 25.06
C VAL A 18 -3.71 -12.48 25.57
N GLU A 19 -2.65 -12.64 24.77
CA GLU A 19 -1.40 -11.93 25.03
C GLU A 19 -1.75 -10.47 25.27
N GLN A 20 -1.59 -10.01 26.51
CA GLN A 20 -1.62 -8.58 26.80
C GLN A 20 -0.61 -7.96 25.83
N TRP A 21 -1.00 -6.86 25.18
CA TRP A 21 -0.06 -6.02 24.46
C TRP A 21 1.05 -5.64 25.45
N THR A 22 2.13 -6.43 25.46
CA THR A 22 3.40 -5.97 25.96
C THR A 22 3.73 -4.85 25.00
N SER A 23 3.64 -3.62 25.49
CA SER A 23 4.27 -2.47 24.87
C SER A 23 5.78 -2.72 24.91
N ASN A 24 6.26 -3.67 24.11
CA ASN A 24 7.59 -3.63 23.54
C ASN A 24 7.55 -2.48 22.52
N GLU A 25 7.20 -1.28 22.99
CA GLU A 25 7.50 -0.07 22.27
C GLU A 25 9.00 -0.14 22.06
N LEU A 26 9.41 -0.28 20.80
CA LEU A 26 10.79 -0.09 20.43
C LEU A 26 11.23 1.21 21.08
N ASP A 27 12.19 1.13 21.99
CA ASP A 27 12.72 2.31 22.64
C ASP A 27 13.52 3.08 21.60
N ILE A 28 12.82 3.91 20.83
CA ILE A 28 13.38 4.73 19.77
C ILE A 28 14.32 5.80 20.33
N SER A 29 14.38 6.01 21.65
CA SER A 29 15.39 6.85 22.27
C SER A 29 16.80 6.25 22.17
N THR A 30 16.90 4.94 21.92
CA THR A 30 18.18 4.26 21.67
C THR A 30 18.70 4.45 20.23
N LEU A 31 17.84 4.93 19.32
CA LEU A 31 18.26 5.26 17.96
C LEU A 31 19.01 6.59 17.95
N SER A 32 19.99 6.71 17.06
CA SER A 32 20.60 8.01 16.76
C SER A 32 19.51 8.99 16.32
N SER A 33 19.67 10.26 16.68
CA SER A 33 18.79 11.32 16.18
C SER A 33 18.68 11.24 14.65
N PRO A 34 17.48 11.43 14.08
CA PRO A 34 17.31 11.43 12.64
C PRO A 34 18.25 12.45 12.01
N ASP A 35 18.98 12.06 10.97
CA ASP A 35 19.89 12.94 10.24
C ASP A 35 19.12 14.11 9.61
N ARG A 36 17.92 13.83 9.09
CA ARG A 36 17.00 14.81 8.52
C ARG A 36 15.55 14.40 8.72
N THR A 37 14.68 15.42 8.78
CA THR A 37 13.23 15.27 8.84
C THR A 37 12.57 16.26 7.89
N ILE A 38 11.47 15.84 7.27
CA ILE A 38 10.59 16.73 6.51
C ILE A 38 9.22 16.72 7.17
N ALA A 39 8.58 17.89 7.21
CA ALA A 39 7.19 17.97 7.62
C ALA A 39 6.33 17.54 6.42
N CYS A 40 5.56 16.46 6.58
CA CYS A 40 4.50 16.12 5.65
C CYS A 40 3.27 17.01 5.92
N SER A 41 2.34 17.07 4.97
CA SER A 41 1.07 17.77 5.16
C SER A 41 0.35 17.24 6.41
N ASN A 42 -0.47 18.08 7.05
CA ASN A 42 -1.22 17.75 8.27
C ASN A 42 -2.29 16.66 8.07
N ASP A 43 -2.39 16.06 6.88
CA ASP A 43 -3.20 14.87 6.71
C ASP A 43 -2.56 13.72 7.49
N SER A 44 -3.38 13.03 8.26
CA SER A 44 -2.90 12.16 9.32
C SER A 44 -2.09 10.94 8.82
N TRP A 45 -2.09 10.67 7.50
CA TRP A 45 -1.58 9.45 6.86
C TRP A 45 -1.16 9.74 5.41
N PRO A 46 -0.06 10.49 5.16
CA PRO A 46 0.41 10.73 3.79
C PRO A 46 0.93 9.42 3.19
N ALA A 47 0.40 9.04 2.02
CA ALA A 47 0.97 7.92 1.28
C ALA A 47 2.39 8.30 0.81
N LEU A 48 3.32 7.34 0.85
CA LEU A 48 4.67 7.52 0.36
C LEU A 48 5.20 6.22 -0.25
N THR A 49 6.07 6.35 -1.24
CA THR A 49 6.76 5.21 -1.85
C THR A 49 8.12 5.64 -2.37
N SER A 50 9.05 4.69 -2.50
CA SER A 50 10.38 4.94 -3.07
C SER A 50 10.67 4.02 -4.24
N ASN A 51 11.43 4.54 -5.20
CA ASN A 51 12.04 3.76 -6.28
C ASN A 51 13.56 3.57 -6.11
N ASN A 52 14.08 3.72 -4.88
CA ASN A 52 15.50 3.73 -4.51
C ASN A 52 16.32 4.93 -5.02
N HIS A 53 15.79 5.75 -5.92
CA HIS A 53 16.43 7.00 -6.37
C HIS A 53 15.73 8.21 -5.76
N PHE A 54 14.40 8.15 -5.77
CA PHE A 54 13.50 9.18 -5.32
C PHE A 54 12.51 8.63 -4.30
N LEU A 55 11.97 9.55 -3.52
CA LEU A 55 10.87 9.34 -2.60
C LEU A 55 9.69 10.18 -3.11
N LEU A 56 8.58 9.53 -3.43
CA LEU A 56 7.34 10.19 -3.80
C LEU A 56 6.45 10.26 -2.56
N ILE A 57 5.95 11.45 -2.24
CA ILE A 57 5.11 11.70 -1.07
C ILE A 57 3.85 12.43 -1.51
N ASP A 58 2.71 11.97 -1.01
CA ASP A 58 1.46 12.72 -1.06
C ASP A 58 1.51 13.90 -0.08
N GLN A 59 1.58 15.11 -0.63
CA GLN A 59 1.48 16.37 0.10
C GLN A 59 0.36 17.22 -0.50
N TYR A 60 -0.88 16.78 -0.31
CA TYR A 60 -2.07 17.45 -0.84
C TYR A 60 -1.96 18.99 -0.77
N PRO A 61 -2.18 19.70 -1.89
CA PRO A 61 -2.76 19.23 -3.16
C PRO A 61 -1.75 18.67 -4.17
N ASN A 62 -0.49 18.42 -3.79
CA ASN A 62 0.58 18.01 -4.70
C ASN A 62 1.12 16.61 -4.39
N LEU A 63 1.65 15.95 -5.41
CA LEU A 63 2.63 14.90 -5.26
C LEU A 63 4.03 15.51 -5.31
N CYS A 64 4.85 15.20 -4.30
CA CYS A 64 6.19 15.77 -4.14
C CYS A 64 7.26 14.70 -4.29
N LEU A 65 8.21 14.92 -5.20
CA LEU A 65 9.35 14.04 -5.45
C LEU A 65 10.57 14.58 -4.72
N PHE A 66 11.20 13.73 -3.89
CA PHE A 66 12.39 14.05 -3.12
C PHE A 66 13.57 13.18 -3.54
N ASP A 67 14.78 13.71 -3.42
CA ASP A 67 16.01 12.91 -3.53
C ASP A 67 16.33 12.14 -2.23
N LYS A 68 17.43 11.40 -2.24
CA LYS A 68 17.95 10.66 -1.09
C LYS A 68 18.35 11.55 0.09
N GLN A 69 18.56 12.84 -0.15
CA GLN A 69 18.90 13.85 0.85
C GLN A 69 17.65 14.58 1.38
N LEU A 70 16.45 14.11 1.02
CA LEU A 70 15.15 14.73 1.32
C LEU A 70 15.03 16.15 0.77
N THR A 71 15.72 16.46 -0.33
CA THR A 71 15.57 17.71 -1.06
C THR A 71 14.40 17.57 -2.03
N LEU A 72 13.46 18.54 -2.00
CA LEU A 72 12.37 18.60 -2.96
C LEU A 72 12.93 18.85 -4.37
N LEU A 73 12.68 17.93 -5.29
CA LEU A 73 13.09 18.02 -6.68
C LEU A 73 11.97 18.55 -7.58
N LYS A 74 10.73 18.09 -7.34
CA LYS A 74 9.60 18.39 -8.21
C LYS A 74 8.27 18.25 -7.47
N GLU A 75 7.30 19.06 -7.88
CA GLU A 75 5.91 18.94 -7.48
C GLU A 75 5.03 18.66 -8.71
N TYR A 76 3.97 17.91 -8.49
CA TYR A 76 2.93 17.65 -9.49
C TYR A 76 1.56 17.90 -8.86
N PRO A 77 0.74 18.82 -9.41
CA PRO A 77 -0.62 19.04 -8.92
C PRO A 77 -1.47 17.78 -9.01
N TRP A 78 -2.00 17.32 -7.88
CA TRP A 78 -2.86 16.14 -7.83
C TRP A 78 -4.33 16.55 -7.95
N GLU A 79 -4.89 16.40 -9.14
CA GLU A 79 -6.27 16.78 -9.47
C GLU A 79 -7.28 15.63 -9.28
N HIS A 80 -6.85 14.53 -8.66
CA HIS A 80 -7.70 13.36 -8.42
C HIS A 80 -8.15 13.27 -6.96
N ASP A 81 -8.85 12.17 -6.63
CA ASP A 81 -9.33 11.94 -5.26
C ASP A 81 -8.16 11.63 -4.32
N ARG A 82 -8.44 11.65 -3.02
CA ARG A 82 -7.47 11.28 -1.97
C ARG A 82 -6.78 9.95 -2.31
N ILE A 83 -5.45 10.00 -2.26
CA ILE A 83 -4.59 8.83 -2.45
C ILE A 83 -4.75 7.92 -1.23
N SER A 84 -4.96 6.64 -1.48
CA SER A 84 -5.04 5.62 -0.43
C SER A 84 -3.66 5.05 -0.12
N ASP A 85 -2.90 4.74 -1.16
CA ASP A 85 -1.57 4.12 -1.07
C ASP A 85 -0.83 4.26 -2.41
N MET A 86 0.47 3.99 -2.39
CA MET A 86 1.35 4.01 -3.55
C MET A 86 2.39 2.90 -3.48
N CYS A 87 2.80 2.37 -4.64
CA CYS A 87 3.97 1.51 -4.74
C CYS A 87 4.78 1.78 -6.01
N TRP A 88 6.00 1.28 -6.09
CA TRP A 88 6.87 1.41 -7.26
C TRP A 88 6.97 0.10 -8.03
N SER A 89 6.74 0.14 -9.36
CA SER A 89 7.00 -0.98 -10.26
C SER A 89 8.27 -0.75 -11.06
N SER A 90 9.27 -1.61 -10.83
CA SER A 90 10.52 -1.61 -11.59
C SER A 90 10.34 -2.04 -13.05
N ILE A 91 9.39 -2.94 -13.33
CA ILE A 91 9.09 -3.39 -14.70
C ILE A 91 8.43 -2.29 -15.54
N LEU A 92 7.56 -1.48 -14.93
CA LEU A 92 6.88 -0.38 -15.63
C LEU A 92 7.67 0.93 -15.55
N ASN A 93 8.76 0.96 -14.78
CA ASN A 93 9.51 2.17 -14.43
C ASN A 93 8.59 3.32 -13.99
N SER A 94 7.60 2.99 -13.16
CA SER A 94 6.52 3.91 -12.80
C SER A 94 5.99 3.65 -11.40
N PHE A 95 5.54 4.73 -10.77
CA PHE A 95 4.75 4.72 -9.55
C PHE A 95 3.33 4.28 -9.89
N ILE A 96 2.80 3.36 -9.09
CA ILE A 96 1.40 2.94 -9.11
C ILE A 96 0.73 3.64 -7.93
N ILE A 97 -0.30 4.44 -8.22
CA ILE A 97 -1.01 5.26 -7.25
C ILE A 97 -2.46 4.78 -7.20
N ILE A 98 -2.94 4.41 -6.02
CA ILE A 98 -4.33 4.03 -5.85
C ILE A 98 -5.09 5.12 -5.10
N THR A 99 -6.33 5.34 -5.51
CA THR A 99 -7.24 6.29 -4.87
C THR A 99 -8.47 5.56 -4.36
N ASN A 100 -9.14 6.15 -3.39
CA ASN A 100 -10.36 5.58 -2.80
C ASN A 100 -11.54 5.46 -3.79
N LYS A 101 -11.56 6.25 -4.88
CA LYS A 101 -12.72 6.34 -5.79
C LYS A 101 -12.36 6.32 -7.27
N ASN A 102 -11.25 6.96 -7.64
CA ASN A 102 -10.93 7.21 -9.05
C ASN A 102 -10.11 6.10 -9.70
N GLY A 103 -9.75 5.06 -8.95
CA GLY A 103 -9.10 3.86 -9.46
C GLY A 103 -7.59 3.89 -9.27
N VAL A 104 -6.89 3.30 -10.24
CA VAL A 104 -5.44 3.09 -10.22
C VAL A 104 -4.80 3.94 -11.32
N PHE A 105 -3.74 4.65 -10.96
CA PHE A 105 -2.99 5.52 -11.85
C PHE A 105 -1.56 5.04 -11.98
N LEU A 106 -1.00 5.19 -13.17
CA LEU A 106 0.42 5.02 -13.43
C LEU A 106 1.05 6.38 -13.63
N MET A 107 2.11 6.66 -12.88
CA MET A 107 2.86 7.89 -12.97
C MET A 107 4.33 7.59 -13.19
N ASN A 108 4.94 8.19 -14.20
CA ASN A 108 6.34 7.93 -14.47
C ASN A 108 7.26 8.52 -13.39
N GLU A 109 8.51 8.05 -13.35
CA GLU A 109 9.51 8.43 -12.34
C GLU A 109 9.72 9.95 -12.18
N ASN A 110 9.54 10.70 -13.28
CA ASN A 110 9.84 12.13 -13.36
C ASN A 110 8.59 13.02 -13.18
N LEU A 111 7.45 12.43 -12.82
CA LEU A 111 6.15 13.10 -12.68
C LEU A 111 5.79 13.98 -13.90
N THR A 112 6.05 13.50 -15.12
CA THR A 112 5.66 14.21 -16.35
C THR A 112 4.42 13.64 -17.00
N THR A 113 4.12 12.38 -16.74
CA THR A 113 2.96 11.70 -17.31
C THR A 113 2.21 10.98 -16.21
N ILE A 114 0.88 11.09 -16.24
CA ILE A 114 -0.04 10.30 -15.44
C ILE A 114 -1.09 9.70 -16.36
N GLU A 115 -1.41 8.43 -16.14
CA GLU A 115 -2.47 7.73 -16.85
C GLU A 115 -3.36 6.96 -15.89
N CYS A 116 -4.67 6.95 -16.15
CA CYS A 116 -5.62 6.16 -15.40
C CYS A 116 -5.77 4.78 -16.06
N ILE A 117 -5.51 3.71 -15.31
CA ILE A 117 -5.55 2.34 -15.82
C ILE A 117 -7.01 1.88 -15.94
N GLN A 118 -7.51 1.84 -17.17
CA GLN A 118 -8.93 1.50 -17.44
C GLN A 118 -9.24 0.00 -17.29
N SER A 119 -8.22 -0.87 -17.35
CA SER A 119 -8.41 -2.32 -17.25
C SER A 119 -8.68 -2.81 -15.83
N ILE A 120 -8.38 -2.00 -14.81
CA ILE A 120 -8.69 -2.29 -13.42
C ILE A 120 -10.02 -1.61 -13.08
N GLU A 121 -11.01 -2.42 -12.68
CA GLU A 121 -12.31 -1.92 -12.24
C GLU A 121 -12.14 -0.93 -11.06
N LYS A 122 -12.90 0.15 -11.08
CA LYS A 122 -12.93 1.11 -9.97
C LYS A 122 -13.54 0.45 -8.74
N LYS A 123 -12.74 0.31 -7.68
CA LYS A 123 -13.16 -0.14 -6.35
C LYS A 123 -12.58 0.80 -5.30
N GLN A 124 -13.05 0.66 -4.07
CA GLN A 124 -12.45 1.34 -2.92
C GLN A 124 -11.15 0.62 -2.55
N TRP A 125 -10.07 0.95 -3.26
CA TRP A 125 -8.76 0.39 -3.01
C TRP A 125 -8.16 1.00 -1.74
N LEU A 126 -7.58 0.15 -0.90
CA LEU A 126 -7.00 0.53 0.38
C LEU A 126 -5.48 0.57 0.33
N SER A 127 -4.85 -0.53 -0.10
CA SER A 127 -3.39 -0.64 -0.17
C SER A 127 -2.94 -1.37 -1.42
N CYS A 128 -1.70 -1.12 -1.83
CA CYS A 128 -1.10 -1.75 -3.00
C CYS A 128 0.36 -2.14 -2.75
N THR A 129 0.76 -3.25 -3.37
CA THR A 129 2.17 -3.61 -3.50
C THR A 129 2.38 -4.36 -4.80
N CYS A 130 3.59 -4.37 -5.33
CA CYS A 130 3.89 -5.15 -6.51
C CYS A 130 5.19 -5.93 -6.37
N SER A 131 5.23 -7.05 -7.08
CA SER A 131 6.44 -7.74 -7.46
C SER A 131 6.78 -7.39 -8.90
N ASN A 132 7.82 -8.01 -9.46
CA ASN A 132 8.24 -7.75 -10.83
C ASN A 132 7.07 -7.81 -11.83
N SER A 133 6.28 -8.88 -11.84
CA SER A 133 5.24 -9.09 -12.85
C SER A 133 3.81 -8.92 -12.35
N THR A 134 3.62 -8.69 -11.05
CA THR A 134 2.31 -8.79 -10.41
C THR A 134 2.04 -7.62 -9.49
N LEU A 135 0.86 -7.00 -9.65
CA LEU A 135 0.30 -6.03 -8.73
C LEU A 135 -0.72 -6.72 -7.81
N PHE A 136 -0.62 -6.42 -6.52
CA PHE A 136 -1.58 -6.82 -5.50
C PHE A 136 -2.29 -5.59 -4.97
N LEU A 137 -3.63 -5.64 -4.95
CA LEU A 137 -4.49 -4.58 -4.41
C LEU A 137 -5.41 -5.15 -3.33
N THR A 138 -5.68 -4.36 -2.29
CA THR A 138 -6.67 -4.71 -1.25
C THR A 138 -7.85 -3.75 -1.27
N THR A 139 -9.04 -4.23 -0.91
CA THR A 139 -10.23 -3.37 -0.77
C THR A 139 -10.39 -2.85 0.66
N SER A 140 -11.04 -1.69 0.84
CA SER A 140 -11.29 -1.07 2.16
C SER A 140 -12.57 -1.57 2.86
N GLU A 141 -13.32 -2.47 2.22
CA GLU A 141 -14.59 -2.97 2.75
C GLU A 141 -14.41 -3.98 3.89
N SER A 142 -15.47 -4.16 4.69
CA SER A 142 -15.50 -5.21 5.71
C SER A 142 -15.38 -6.59 5.05
N GLY A 143 -14.43 -7.40 5.49
CA GLY A 143 -14.04 -8.59 4.74
C GLY A 143 -13.21 -8.26 3.50
N SER A 144 -12.14 -7.47 3.70
CA SER A 144 -11.22 -7.05 2.64
C SER A 144 -10.76 -8.24 1.78
N SER A 145 -10.80 -8.05 0.47
CA SER A 145 -10.31 -9.01 -0.51
C SER A 145 -8.95 -8.57 -1.05
N ILE A 146 -8.11 -9.54 -1.40
CA ILE A 146 -6.86 -9.32 -2.11
C ILE A 146 -7.09 -9.65 -3.59
N PHE A 147 -6.68 -8.75 -4.47
CA PHE A 147 -6.74 -8.91 -5.92
C PHE A 147 -5.34 -8.96 -6.49
N GLN A 148 -5.13 -9.86 -7.45
CA GLN A 148 -3.89 -10.03 -8.20
C GLN A 148 -4.09 -9.64 -9.66
N PHE A 149 -3.20 -8.80 -10.19
CA PHE A 149 -3.19 -8.37 -11.58
C PHE A 149 -1.81 -8.59 -12.22
N ASN A 150 -1.79 -8.92 -13.50
CA ASN A 150 -0.55 -9.07 -14.28
C ASN A 150 -0.13 -7.73 -14.89
N LEU A 151 1.03 -7.21 -14.47
CA LEU A 151 1.56 -5.93 -14.95
C LEU A 151 1.94 -5.96 -16.44
N LEU A 152 2.46 -7.09 -16.93
CA LEU A 152 2.93 -7.25 -18.31
C LEU A 152 1.80 -7.46 -19.32
N SER A 153 0.60 -7.80 -18.84
CA SER A 153 -0.59 -8.04 -19.66
C SER A 153 -1.62 -6.94 -19.48
N SER A 154 -1.17 -5.68 -19.45
CA SER A 154 -2.01 -4.49 -19.29
C SER A 154 -2.94 -4.57 -18.07
N PHE A 155 -2.39 -5.02 -16.94
CA PHE A 155 -3.12 -5.20 -15.68
C PHE A 155 -4.30 -6.17 -15.78
N SER A 156 -4.15 -7.28 -16.51
CA SER A 156 -5.18 -8.30 -16.57
C SER A 156 -5.42 -8.94 -15.20
N PHE A 157 -6.68 -9.10 -14.82
CA PHE A 157 -7.06 -9.76 -13.57
C PHE A 157 -6.62 -11.22 -13.58
N MET A 158 -5.97 -11.65 -12.50
CA MET A 158 -5.49 -13.03 -12.34
C MET A 158 -6.29 -13.80 -11.31
N LYS A 159 -6.43 -13.24 -10.10
CA LYS A 159 -6.96 -13.96 -8.94
C LYS A 159 -7.52 -13.01 -7.89
N GLN A 160 -8.54 -13.46 -7.18
CA GLN A 160 -9.06 -12.81 -5.98
C GLN A 160 -9.04 -13.81 -4.82
N TRP A 161 -8.54 -13.37 -3.67
CA TRP A 161 -8.73 -14.06 -2.39
C TRP A 161 -9.77 -13.30 -1.59
N LYS A 162 -10.80 -14.02 -1.16
CA LYS A 162 -11.84 -13.51 -0.27
C LYS A 162 -11.43 -13.74 1.18
N PRO A 163 -11.94 -12.92 2.12
CA PRO A 163 -11.81 -13.18 3.54
C PRO A 163 -12.37 -14.58 3.89
N PRO A 164 -11.89 -15.21 4.98
CA PRO A 164 -12.43 -16.47 5.50
C PRO A 164 -13.89 -16.34 5.97
#